data_AF-A0A928M1K4-F1
#
_entry.id   AF-A0A928M1K4-F1
#
_cell.length_a   1.000
_cell.length_b   1.000
_cell.length_c   1.000
_cell.angle_alpha   90.00
_cell.angle_beta   90.00
_cell.angle_gamma   90.00
#
_symmetry.space_group_name_H-M   'P 1'
#
loop_
_entity.id
_entity.type
_entity.pdbx_description
1 polymer ?
#
loop_
_entity_poly.entity_id
_entity_poly.type
_entity_poly.pdbx_seq_one_letter_code
_entity_poly.pdbx_strand_id
1 'polypeptide(L)'
;MGRISLQEYCDARQVPGLLAEWDTAENGALSPRDVSYASHRKVWWRCGRGHLWQARVQSRTDAGAGCPVCTGKTVIPGENDLASIAPMVAEEWHPERNGTLTPEAVTPYSNRKVWWLCPQGHSYCAVINNRVSLTAGCPYCSNRRVLPGFNDLATTAPQVAAQWHPERNHGLTPQMVTAGSHKKVWWQCADGHEWQAVIYSRTGDQKCGCPECAGRGKTRSKPINTRRKPVR
;
A
#
# COMPACT_ATOMS: atom_id res chain seq x y z
N MET A 1 1.04 28.87 42.88
CA MET A 1 2.38 28.25 42.73
C MET A 1 2.92 28.62 41.36
N GLY A 2 4.10 29.25 41.31
CA GLY A 2 4.76 29.56 40.04
C GLY A 2 5.14 28.28 39.30
N ARG A 3 5.23 28.35 37.97
CA ARG A 3 5.74 27.23 37.16
C ARG A 3 7.24 27.09 37.43
N ILE A 4 7.70 25.88 37.74
CA ILE A 4 9.13 25.57 37.91
C ILE A 4 9.90 25.75 36.60
N SER A 5 11.22 25.95 36.68
CA SER A 5 12.12 26.03 35.53
C SER A 5 12.16 24.71 34.75
N LEU A 6 12.64 24.74 33.51
CA LEU A 6 12.87 23.55 32.69
C LEU A 6 13.91 22.64 33.34
N GLN A 7 14.96 23.22 33.95
CA GLN A 7 15.95 22.48 34.72
C GLN A 7 15.31 21.69 35.87
N GLU A 8 14.58 22.37 36.76
CA GLU A 8 13.92 21.73 37.91
C GLU A 8 12.90 20.68 37.46
N TYR A 9 12.18 20.92 36.37
CA TYR A 9 11.28 19.93 35.79
C TYR A 9 12.03 18.67 35.36
N CYS A 10 13.15 18.81 34.65
CA CYS A 10 13.93 17.66 34.17
C CYS A 10 14.54 16.88 35.32
N ASP A 11 15.02 17.56 36.36
CA ASP A 11 15.57 16.95 37.57
C ASP A 11 14.47 16.19 38.34
N ALA A 12 13.29 16.82 38.55
CA ALA A 12 12.16 16.19 39.24
C ALA A 12 11.56 14.99 38.49
N ARG A 13 11.60 15.00 37.15
CA ARG A 13 11.07 13.95 36.27
C ARG A 13 12.11 12.93 35.82
N GLN A 14 13.39 13.14 36.16
CA GLN A 14 14.52 12.31 35.73
C GLN A 14 14.61 12.15 34.20
N VAL A 15 14.48 13.27 33.48
CA VAL A 15 14.55 13.33 32.00
C VAL A 15 15.75 14.17 31.50
N PRO A 16 17.00 13.80 31.86
CA PRO A 16 18.19 14.58 31.52
C PRO A 16 18.41 14.69 30.00
N GLY A 17 17.89 13.74 29.22
CA GLY A 17 17.97 13.77 27.75
C GLY A 17 17.35 15.03 27.14
N LEU A 18 16.33 15.63 27.76
CA LEU A 18 15.75 16.86 27.26
C LEU A 18 16.71 18.05 27.41
N LEU A 19 17.45 18.13 28.52
CA LEU A 19 18.46 19.16 28.74
C LEU A 19 19.69 18.95 27.85
N ALA A 20 20.05 17.68 27.58
CA ALA A 20 21.14 17.34 26.67
C ALA A 20 20.89 17.85 25.23
N GLU A 21 19.63 18.06 24.86
CA GLU A 21 19.27 18.62 23.56
C GLU A 21 19.22 20.15 23.55
N TRP A 22 19.46 20.85 24.66
CA TRP A 22 19.51 22.31 24.68
C TRP A 22 20.75 22.82 23.94
N ASP A 23 20.56 23.66 22.93
CA ASP A 23 21.69 24.24 22.20
C ASP A 23 22.20 25.50 22.90
N THR A 24 23.35 25.42 23.58
CA THR A 24 23.91 26.56 24.32
C THR A 24 24.46 27.65 23.41
N ALA A 25 24.98 27.29 22.23
CA ALA A 25 25.56 28.26 21.30
C ALA A 25 24.48 29.15 20.69
N GLU A 26 23.38 28.56 20.22
CA GLU A 26 22.31 29.26 19.52
C GLU A 26 21.32 29.96 20.48
N ASN A 27 21.20 29.49 21.72
CA ASN A 27 20.38 30.17 22.74
C ASN A 27 21.13 31.30 23.47
N GLY A 28 22.45 31.42 23.28
CA GLY A 28 23.27 32.46 23.88
C GLY A 28 23.20 32.46 25.40
N ALA A 29 22.86 33.61 26.00
CA ALA A 29 22.80 33.77 27.46
C ALA A 29 21.60 33.04 28.12
N LEU A 30 20.65 32.51 27.34
CA LEU A 30 19.48 31.84 27.89
C LEU A 30 19.84 30.41 28.34
N SER A 31 19.52 30.08 29.59
CA SER A 31 19.70 28.74 30.14
C SER A 31 18.35 28.04 30.44
N PRO A 32 18.34 26.71 30.61
CA PRO A 32 17.16 25.98 31.09
C PRO A 32 16.63 26.43 32.46
N ARG A 33 17.42 27.18 33.24
CA ARG A 33 16.99 27.75 34.53
C ARG A 33 16.16 29.02 34.36
N ASP A 34 16.31 29.71 33.23
CA ASP A 34 15.67 31.00 32.94
C ASP A 34 14.29 30.86 32.28
N VAL A 35 13.89 29.64 31.93
CA VAL A 35 12.62 29.34 31.25
C VAL A 35 11.82 28.30 32.02
N SER A 36 10.52 28.53 32.20
CA SER A 36 9.63 27.51 32.78
C SER A 36 9.40 26.36 31.78
N TYR A 37 9.22 25.14 32.29
CA TYR A 37 8.96 23.94 31.46
C TYR A 37 7.73 24.10 30.54
N ALA A 38 6.70 24.85 30.96
CA ALA A 38 5.51 25.11 30.14
C ALA A 38 5.60 26.41 29.32
N SER A 39 6.81 26.87 28.99
CA SER A 39 7.00 28.10 28.22
C SER A 39 6.63 27.92 26.74
N HIS A 40 5.92 28.90 26.19
CA HIS A 40 5.66 29.00 24.74
C HIS A 40 6.84 29.59 23.96
N ARG A 41 7.93 30.01 24.64
CA ARG A 41 9.13 30.54 24.00
C ARG A 41 9.74 29.46 23.12
N LYS A 42 10.03 29.81 21.87
CA LYS A 42 10.86 28.98 20.97
C LYS A 42 12.32 29.17 21.36
N VAL A 43 13.00 28.05 21.53
CA VAL A 43 14.44 27.97 21.79
C VAL A 43 15.04 26.96 20.82
N TRP A 44 16.35 27.03 20.65
CA TRP A 44 17.10 26.13 19.80
C TRP A 44 17.42 24.82 20.52
N TRP A 45 17.23 23.72 19.79
CA TRP A 45 17.51 22.37 20.24
C TRP A 45 18.42 21.68 19.23
N ARG A 46 19.29 20.80 19.72
CA ARG A 46 20.18 19.97 18.91
C ARG A 46 20.09 18.52 19.36
N CYS A 47 19.81 17.61 18.43
CA CYS A 47 19.72 16.19 18.76
C CYS A 47 21.10 15.54 18.71
N GLY A 48 21.22 14.31 19.17
CA GLY A 48 22.48 13.56 19.11
C GLY A 48 23.05 13.34 17.70
N ARG A 49 22.25 13.55 16.64
CA ARG A 49 22.69 13.52 15.24
C ARG A 49 23.13 14.89 14.70
N GLY A 50 23.11 15.92 15.53
CA GLY A 50 23.54 17.27 15.16
C GLY A 50 22.48 18.13 14.45
N HIS A 51 21.25 17.63 14.24
CA HIS A 51 20.19 18.45 13.65
C HIS A 51 19.81 19.59 14.59
N LEU A 52 19.83 20.81 14.08
CA LEU A 52 19.44 22.02 14.79
C LEU A 52 18.00 22.40 14.44
N TRP A 53 17.15 22.64 15.43
CA TRP A 53 15.78 23.12 15.19
C TRP A 53 15.24 24.01 16.31
N GLN A 54 14.24 24.84 15.98
CA GLN A 54 13.48 25.60 16.97
C GLN A 54 12.19 24.89 17.36
N ALA A 55 11.93 24.81 18.66
CA ALA A 55 10.65 24.33 19.20
C ALA A 55 10.29 25.08 20.48
N ARG A 56 8.98 25.13 20.80
CA ARG A 56 8.51 25.68 22.07
C ARG A 56 8.92 24.74 23.20
N VAL A 57 9.39 25.27 24.33
CA VAL A 57 9.75 24.43 25.51
C VAL A 57 8.59 23.51 25.90
N GLN A 58 7.36 24.05 25.99
CA GLN A 58 6.18 23.27 26.32
C GLN A 58 5.94 22.08 25.36
N SER A 59 6.21 22.25 24.06
CA SER A 59 5.99 21.17 23.08
C SER A 59 6.94 19.98 23.30
N ARG A 60 8.11 20.24 23.89
CA ARG A 60 9.07 19.21 24.28
C ARG A 60 8.64 18.48 25.56
N THR A 61 8.05 19.19 26.52
CA THR A 61 7.71 18.66 27.85
C THR A 61 6.35 17.97 27.90
N ASP A 62 5.34 18.51 27.19
CA ASP A 62 3.96 18.02 27.26
C ASP A 62 3.71 16.90 26.24
N ALA A 63 4.25 17.06 25.02
CA ALA A 63 4.01 16.14 23.91
C ALA A 63 5.25 15.30 23.54
N GLY A 64 6.39 15.51 24.19
CA GLY A 64 7.64 14.81 23.85
C GLY A 64 8.10 15.05 22.41
N ALA A 65 7.73 16.18 21.80
CA ALA A 65 8.03 16.44 20.39
C ALA A 65 9.55 16.45 20.19
N GLY A 66 10.09 15.50 19.43
CA GLY A 66 11.52 15.41 19.15
C GLY A 66 11.96 16.18 17.90
N CYS A 67 13.17 15.89 17.44
CA CYS A 67 13.74 16.46 16.23
C CYS A 67 12.84 16.22 15.00
N PRO A 68 12.46 17.26 14.24
CA PRO A 68 11.58 17.13 13.08
C PRO A 68 12.24 16.41 11.90
N VAL A 69 13.57 16.50 11.77
CA VAL A 69 14.34 15.74 10.77
C VAL A 69 14.32 14.26 11.13
N CYS A 70 14.57 13.94 12.40
CA CYS A 70 14.63 12.56 12.88
C CYS A 70 13.28 11.84 12.81
N THR A 71 12.19 12.59 12.98
CA THR A 71 10.82 12.09 12.88
C THR A 71 10.25 12.17 11.46
N GLY A 72 11.07 12.57 10.47
CA GLY A 72 10.70 12.61 9.05
C GLY A 72 9.70 13.71 8.66
N LYS A 73 9.50 14.71 9.53
CA LYS A 73 8.65 15.89 9.30
C LYS A 73 9.35 16.97 8.49
N THR A 74 10.68 17.03 8.57
CA THR A 74 11.54 17.91 7.78
C THR A 74 12.46 17.05 6.92
N VAL A 75 12.58 17.40 5.64
CA VAL A 75 13.45 16.72 4.68
C VAL A 75 14.77 17.48 4.58
N ILE A 76 15.88 16.76 4.64
CA ILE A 76 17.23 17.23 4.30
C ILE A 76 17.70 16.37 3.11
N PRO A 77 17.79 16.95 1.91
CA PRO A 77 18.35 16.28 0.75
C PRO A 77 19.77 15.76 1.02
N GLY A 78 20.05 14.53 0.61
CA GLY A 78 21.31 13.84 0.86
C GLY A 78 21.39 13.11 2.21
N GLU A 79 20.37 13.23 3.07
CA GLU A 79 20.40 12.61 4.40
C GLU A 79 19.18 11.72 4.68
N ASN A 80 17.98 12.30 4.74
CA ASN A 80 16.77 11.59 5.15
C ASN A 80 15.65 11.59 4.09
N ASP A 81 15.98 12.05 2.88
CA ASP A 81 15.08 12.02 1.74
C ASP A 81 14.93 10.61 1.14
N LEU A 82 13.95 10.43 0.26
CA LEU A 82 13.64 9.15 -0.35
C LEU A 82 14.78 8.64 -1.25
N ALA A 83 15.45 9.52 -2.01
CA ALA A 83 16.55 9.11 -2.89
C ALA A 83 17.73 8.57 -2.08
N SER A 84 18.06 9.22 -0.97
CA SER A 84 19.16 8.82 -0.09
C SER A 84 18.86 7.55 0.71
N ILE A 85 17.63 7.41 1.24
CA ILE A 85 17.27 6.28 2.12
C ILE A 85 16.82 5.04 1.33
N ALA A 86 16.14 5.22 0.20
CA ALA A 86 15.58 4.13 -0.58
C ALA A 86 15.81 4.34 -2.10
N PRO A 87 17.07 4.30 -2.58
CA PRO A 87 17.43 4.62 -3.96
C PRO A 87 16.68 3.76 -4.99
N MET A 88 16.58 2.44 -4.76
CA MET A 88 15.84 1.54 -5.64
C MET A 88 14.34 1.88 -5.75
N VAL A 89 13.76 2.47 -4.71
CA VAL A 89 12.37 2.93 -4.75
C VAL A 89 12.27 4.27 -5.47
N ALA A 90 13.24 5.17 -5.24
CA ALA A 90 13.31 6.46 -5.93
C ALA A 90 13.48 6.31 -7.45
N GLU A 91 14.17 5.26 -7.92
CA GLU A 91 14.26 4.93 -9.35
C GLU A 91 12.90 4.65 -10.01
N GLU A 92 11.91 4.21 -9.23
CA GLU A 92 10.55 4.02 -9.72
C GLU A 92 9.69 5.29 -9.68
N TRP A 93 10.28 6.45 -9.37
CA TRP A 93 9.55 7.70 -9.41
C TRP A 93 9.09 8.00 -10.84
N HIS A 94 7.81 8.32 -11.00
CA HIS A 94 7.31 8.60 -12.34
C HIS A 94 7.92 9.90 -12.90
N PRO A 95 8.51 9.90 -14.11
CA PRO A 95 9.28 11.03 -14.63
C PRO A 95 8.45 12.30 -14.82
N GLU A 96 7.19 12.18 -15.26
CA GLU A 96 6.39 13.35 -15.66
C GLU A 96 5.18 13.64 -14.76
N ARG A 97 4.72 12.67 -13.97
CA ARG A 97 3.38 12.74 -13.34
C ARG A 97 3.37 13.33 -11.93
N ASN A 98 4.54 13.62 -11.38
CA ASN A 98 4.70 14.22 -10.05
C ASN A 98 4.97 15.73 -10.10
N GLY A 99 4.91 16.33 -11.30
CA GLY A 99 5.19 17.76 -11.49
C GLY A 99 6.61 18.09 -11.06
N THR A 100 6.76 19.11 -10.20
CA THR A 100 8.06 19.53 -9.66
C THR A 100 8.50 18.75 -8.41
N LEU A 101 7.68 17.81 -7.92
CA LEU A 101 8.03 17.05 -6.72
C LEU A 101 9.04 15.96 -7.08
N THR A 102 10.17 15.95 -6.37
CA THR A 102 11.25 14.98 -6.56
C THR A 102 11.40 14.04 -5.35
N PRO A 103 12.06 12.88 -5.51
CA PRO A 103 12.41 12.00 -4.40
C PRO A 103 13.21 12.67 -3.29
N GLU A 104 14.07 13.64 -3.62
CA GLU A 104 14.90 14.40 -2.66
C GLU A 104 14.08 15.38 -1.80
N ALA A 105 12.84 15.66 -2.20
CA ALA A 105 11.93 16.59 -1.52
C ALA A 105 10.94 15.90 -0.56
N VAL A 106 11.06 14.59 -0.36
CA VAL A 106 10.15 13.79 0.47
C VAL A 106 10.91 12.78 1.32
N THR A 107 10.38 12.46 2.50
CA THR A 107 10.91 11.34 3.31
C THR A 107 10.25 10.01 2.90
N PRO A 108 10.91 8.87 3.11
CA PRO A 108 10.32 7.54 2.87
C PRO A 108 9.07 7.26 3.72
N TYR A 109 8.86 8.00 4.81
CA TYR A 109 7.72 7.83 5.72
C TYR A 109 6.51 8.69 5.33
N SER A 110 6.59 9.43 4.23
CA SER A 110 5.55 10.35 3.81
C SER A 110 4.24 9.62 3.45
N ASN A 111 3.11 10.15 3.93
CA ASN A 111 1.78 9.69 3.55
C ASN A 111 1.28 10.31 2.23
N ARG A 112 2.14 11.06 1.53
CA ARG A 112 1.80 11.65 0.23
C ARG A 112 1.60 10.55 -0.82
N LYS A 113 0.55 10.68 -1.62
CA LYS A 113 0.33 9.86 -2.82
C LYS A 113 1.07 10.47 -3.99
N VAL A 114 1.83 9.65 -4.70
CA VAL A 114 2.60 10.03 -5.89
C VAL A 114 2.45 8.95 -6.95
N TRP A 115 2.83 9.30 -8.17
CA TRP A 115 2.90 8.38 -9.29
C TRP A 115 4.23 7.65 -9.31
N TRP A 116 4.16 6.34 -9.54
CA TRP A 116 5.27 5.42 -9.69
C TRP A 116 5.24 4.81 -11.09
N LEU A 117 6.41 4.44 -11.58
CA LEU A 117 6.63 3.67 -12.79
C LEU A 117 7.50 2.47 -12.42
N CYS A 118 6.91 1.27 -12.36
CA CYS A 118 7.71 0.10 -12.02
C CYS A 118 8.62 -0.32 -13.21
N PRO A 119 9.62 -1.20 -12.98
CA PRO A 119 10.52 -1.67 -14.03
C PRO A 119 9.84 -2.37 -15.22
N GLN A 120 8.58 -2.83 -15.06
CA GLN A 120 7.78 -3.40 -16.16
C GLN A 120 7.04 -2.31 -16.98
N GLY A 121 7.27 -1.03 -16.70
CA GLY A 121 6.65 0.10 -17.40
C GLY A 121 5.24 0.45 -16.93
N HIS A 122 4.76 -0.13 -15.84
CA HIS A 122 3.41 0.18 -15.35
C HIS A 122 3.36 1.44 -14.52
N SER A 123 2.50 2.38 -14.93
CA SER A 123 2.22 3.62 -14.20
C SER A 123 1.10 3.43 -13.17
N TYR A 124 1.35 3.74 -11.89
CA TYR A 124 0.36 3.62 -10.81
C TYR A 124 0.55 4.66 -9.71
N CYS A 125 -0.54 5.01 -9.02
CA CYS A 125 -0.51 5.95 -7.89
C CYS A 125 -0.52 5.17 -6.57
N ALA A 126 0.41 5.50 -5.65
CA ALA A 126 0.51 4.90 -4.33
C ALA A 126 1.12 5.88 -3.31
N VAL A 127 0.85 5.63 -2.02
CA VAL A 127 1.46 6.36 -0.90
C VAL A 127 2.95 6.00 -0.77
N ILE A 128 3.82 6.99 -0.53
CA ILE A 128 5.27 6.79 -0.41
C ILE A 128 5.61 5.77 0.69
N ASN A 129 5.13 5.96 1.92
CA ASN A 129 5.37 5.03 3.03
C ASN A 129 4.96 3.59 2.71
N ASN A 130 3.82 3.42 2.03
CA ASN A 130 3.37 2.09 1.61
C ASN A 130 4.29 1.51 0.53
N ARG A 131 4.74 2.31 -0.43
CA ARG A 131 5.65 1.84 -1.48
C ARG A 131 7.00 1.43 -0.90
N VAL A 132 7.55 2.18 0.05
CA VAL A 132 8.85 1.87 0.66
C VAL A 132 8.76 0.61 1.54
N SER A 133 7.63 0.41 2.22
CA SER A 133 7.37 -0.81 2.98
C SER A 133 7.34 -2.03 2.03
N LEU A 134 8.13 -3.07 2.34
CA LEU A 134 8.46 -4.23 1.48
C LEU A 134 7.25 -5.03 0.90
N THR A 135 6.01 -4.69 1.26
CA THR A 135 4.78 -5.42 0.88
C THR A 135 3.94 -4.71 -0.18
N ALA A 136 4.31 -3.50 -0.63
CA ALA A 136 3.48 -2.72 -1.55
C ALA A 136 4.24 -2.25 -2.81
N GLY A 137 4.47 -3.19 -3.74
CA GLY A 137 4.93 -2.88 -5.10
C GLY A 137 3.80 -2.60 -6.10
N CYS A 138 4.14 -2.62 -7.40
CA CYS A 138 3.21 -2.43 -8.50
C CYS A 138 1.96 -3.33 -8.38
N PRO A 139 0.75 -2.76 -8.35
CA PRO A 139 -0.47 -3.53 -8.12
C PRO A 139 -0.85 -4.43 -9.30
N TYR A 140 -0.32 -4.16 -10.50
CA TYR A 140 -0.54 -4.99 -11.67
C TYR A 140 0.41 -6.20 -11.66
N CYS A 141 1.71 -5.99 -11.41
CA CYS A 141 2.68 -7.09 -11.26
C CYS A 141 2.28 -8.07 -10.15
N SER A 142 1.68 -7.56 -9.05
CA SER A 142 1.21 -8.39 -7.95
C SER A 142 -0.22 -8.92 -8.12
N ASN A 143 -0.85 -8.78 -9.29
CA ASN A 143 -2.22 -9.22 -9.59
C ASN A 143 -3.32 -8.66 -8.66
N ARG A 144 -3.05 -7.56 -7.96
CA ARG A 144 -4.03 -6.85 -7.10
C ARG A 144 -4.96 -5.95 -7.91
N ARG A 145 -4.52 -5.53 -9.10
CA ARG A 145 -5.31 -4.79 -10.10
C ARG A 145 -5.14 -5.44 -11.46
N VAL A 146 -6.19 -5.40 -12.26
CA VAL A 146 -6.18 -5.88 -13.64
C VAL A 146 -5.66 -4.79 -14.57
N LEU A 147 -4.78 -5.18 -15.48
CA LEU A 147 -4.29 -4.40 -16.61
C LEU A 147 -4.50 -5.25 -17.87
N PRO A 148 -5.47 -4.88 -18.74
CA PRO A 148 -5.68 -5.55 -20.02
C PRO A 148 -4.40 -5.57 -20.85
N GLY A 149 -4.11 -6.71 -21.47
CA GLY A 149 -2.90 -6.96 -22.25
C GLY A 149 -1.68 -7.39 -21.42
N PHE A 150 -1.80 -7.47 -20.09
CA PHE A 150 -0.69 -7.87 -19.21
C PHE A 150 -1.06 -9.04 -18.29
N ASN A 151 -1.99 -8.82 -17.35
CA ASN A 151 -2.32 -9.80 -16.32
C ASN A 151 -3.80 -10.21 -16.28
N ASP A 152 -4.56 -9.79 -17.28
CA ASP A 152 -5.94 -10.22 -17.44
C ASP A 152 -6.03 -11.68 -17.92
N LEU A 153 -7.20 -12.29 -17.75
CA LEU A 153 -7.45 -13.70 -18.08
C LEU A 153 -7.33 -13.95 -19.59
N ALA A 154 -7.73 -13.00 -20.44
CA ALA A 154 -7.64 -13.17 -21.89
C ALA A 154 -6.18 -13.28 -22.34
N THR A 155 -5.31 -12.47 -21.75
CA THR A 155 -3.86 -12.47 -22.03
C THR A 155 -3.16 -13.67 -21.40
N THR A 156 -3.43 -13.95 -20.12
CA THR A 156 -2.65 -14.96 -19.36
C THR A 156 -3.16 -16.39 -19.53
N ALA A 157 -4.42 -16.58 -19.90
CA ALA A 157 -5.02 -17.90 -20.10
C ALA A 157 -6.04 -17.89 -21.26
N PRO A 158 -5.60 -17.65 -22.51
CA PRO A 158 -6.50 -17.48 -23.66
C PRO A 158 -7.42 -18.67 -23.93
N GLN A 159 -6.94 -19.90 -23.70
CA GLN A 159 -7.76 -21.11 -23.86
C GLN A 159 -8.88 -21.22 -22.83
N VAL A 160 -8.68 -20.69 -21.63
CA VAL A 160 -9.71 -20.63 -20.59
C VAL A 160 -10.66 -19.48 -20.91
N ALA A 161 -10.15 -18.32 -21.30
CA ALA A 161 -10.95 -17.17 -21.72
C ALA A 161 -11.86 -17.49 -22.92
N ALA A 162 -11.44 -18.36 -23.84
CA ALA A 162 -12.26 -18.83 -24.95
C ALA A 162 -13.52 -19.61 -24.52
N GLN A 163 -13.54 -20.12 -23.29
CA GLN A 163 -14.70 -20.81 -22.71
C GLN A 163 -15.59 -19.86 -21.90
N TRP A 164 -15.36 -18.55 -21.94
CA TRP A 164 -16.19 -17.58 -21.25
C TRP A 164 -17.60 -17.56 -21.86
N HIS A 165 -18.63 -17.68 -21.04
CA HIS A 165 -19.99 -17.65 -21.56
C HIS A 165 -20.30 -16.26 -22.15
N PRO A 166 -20.89 -16.18 -23.37
CA PRO A 166 -21.09 -14.92 -24.08
C PRO A 166 -22.03 -13.93 -23.38
N GLU A 167 -23.16 -14.41 -22.81
CA GLU A 167 -24.21 -13.52 -22.30
C GLU A 167 -24.41 -13.55 -20.78
N ARG A 168 -24.10 -14.66 -20.10
CA ARG A 168 -24.48 -14.87 -18.68
C ARG A 168 -23.57 -14.19 -17.65
N ASN A 169 -22.51 -13.51 -18.08
CA ASN A 169 -21.57 -12.83 -17.18
C ASN A 169 -21.87 -11.33 -17.00
N HIS A 170 -23.04 -10.86 -17.45
CA HIS A 170 -23.59 -9.53 -17.15
C HIS A 170 -22.59 -8.38 -17.39
N GLY A 171 -21.88 -8.42 -18.52
CA GLY A 171 -20.89 -7.41 -18.90
C GLY A 171 -19.48 -7.60 -18.31
N LEU A 172 -19.26 -8.59 -17.44
CA LEU A 172 -17.91 -8.97 -17.02
C LEU A 172 -17.20 -9.72 -18.16
N THR A 173 -16.02 -9.25 -18.54
CA THR A 173 -15.21 -9.84 -19.61
C THR A 173 -13.93 -10.47 -19.07
N PRO A 174 -13.29 -11.38 -19.83
CA PRO A 174 -11.97 -11.94 -19.47
C PRO A 174 -10.88 -10.86 -19.27
N GLN A 175 -10.97 -9.71 -19.93
CA GLN A 175 -10.02 -8.60 -19.78
C GLN A 175 -10.16 -7.85 -18.44
N MET A 176 -11.23 -8.09 -17.68
CA MET A 176 -11.54 -7.41 -16.42
C MET A 176 -11.18 -8.21 -15.17
N VAL A 177 -10.59 -9.40 -15.33
CA VAL A 177 -10.30 -10.34 -14.24
C VAL A 177 -8.91 -10.93 -14.40
N THR A 178 -8.21 -11.22 -13.31
CA THR A 178 -6.97 -12.00 -13.35
C THR A 178 -7.26 -13.50 -13.31
N ALA A 179 -6.29 -14.31 -13.75
CA ALA A 179 -6.36 -15.77 -13.66
C ALA A 179 -6.56 -16.28 -12.22
N GLY A 180 -6.04 -15.57 -11.20
CA GLY A 180 -6.20 -15.93 -9.80
C GLY A 180 -7.52 -15.48 -9.15
N SER A 181 -8.48 -14.97 -9.92
CA SER A 181 -9.71 -14.41 -9.36
C SER A 181 -10.61 -15.47 -8.71
N HIS A 182 -11.18 -15.13 -7.55
CA HIS A 182 -12.18 -15.95 -6.85
C HIS A 182 -13.61 -15.72 -7.36
N LYS A 183 -13.80 -14.86 -8.37
CA LYS A 183 -15.13 -14.62 -8.95
C LYS A 183 -15.66 -15.91 -9.58
N LYS A 184 -16.93 -16.22 -9.30
CA LYS A 184 -17.67 -17.31 -9.93
C LYS A 184 -18.37 -16.77 -11.18
N VAL A 185 -18.13 -17.40 -12.31
CA VAL A 185 -18.62 -16.96 -13.63
C VAL A 185 -19.17 -18.16 -14.40
N TRP A 186 -19.97 -17.86 -15.41
CA TRP A 186 -20.49 -18.85 -16.34
C TRP A 186 -19.47 -19.14 -17.44
N TRP A 187 -19.32 -20.42 -17.74
CA TRP A 187 -18.46 -20.97 -18.78
C TRP A 187 -19.30 -21.76 -19.77
N GLN A 188 -18.82 -21.85 -21.00
CA GLN A 188 -19.36 -22.68 -22.05
C GLN A 188 -18.21 -23.39 -22.78
N CYS A 189 -18.26 -24.71 -22.92
CA CYS A 189 -17.25 -25.44 -23.69
C CYS A 189 -17.62 -25.50 -25.17
N ALA A 190 -16.71 -26.01 -26.01
CA ALA A 190 -16.95 -26.19 -27.44
C ALA A 190 -18.14 -27.11 -27.77
N ASP A 191 -18.47 -28.06 -26.88
CA ASP A 191 -19.64 -28.94 -27.02
C ASP A 191 -20.96 -28.27 -26.58
N GLY A 192 -20.91 -27.00 -26.15
CA GLY A 192 -22.08 -26.22 -25.74
C GLY A 192 -22.52 -26.42 -24.29
N HIS A 193 -21.87 -27.30 -23.51
CA HIS A 193 -22.17 -27.46 -22.09
C HIS A 193 -21.87 -26.18 -21.32
N GLU A 194 -22.79 -25.78 -20.44
CA GLU A 194 -22.69 -24.57 -19.64
C GLU A 194 -22.54 -24.91 -18.15
N TRP A 195 -21.59 -24.29 -17.47
CA TRP A 195 -21.42 -24.50 -16.03
C TRP A 195 -20.90 -23.25 -15.33
N GLN A 196 -21.09 -23.19 -14.01
CA GLN A 196 -20.46 -22.17 -13.18
C GLN A 196 -19.23 -22.71 -12.48
N ALA A 197 -18.15 -21.94 -12.52
CA ALA A 197 -16.93 -22.22 -11.74
C ALA A 197 -16.23 -20.92 -11.36
N VAL A 198 -15.42 -20.98 -10.29
CA VAL A 198 -14.53 -19.87 -9.92
C VAL A 198 -13.35 -19.81 -10.90
N ILE A 199 -12.89 -18.60 -11.24
CA ILE A 199 -11.85 -18.43 -12.27
C ILE A 199 -10.55 -19.13 -11.88
N TYR A 200 -10.09 -19.00 -10.63
CA TYR A 200 -8.83 -19.62 -10.23
C TYR A 200 -8.83 -21.16 -10.35
N SER A 201 -10.00 -21.83 -10.18
CA SER A 201 -10.05 -23.29 -10.31
C SER A 201 -9.91 -23.76 -11.76
N ARG A 202 -10.10 -22.84 -12.72
CA ARG A 202 -9.94 -23.07 -14.15
C ARG A 202 -8.50 -22.88 -14.63
N THR A 203 -7.70 -22.11 -13.89
CA THR A 203 -6.37 -21.64 -14.30
C THR A 203 -5.25 -22.17 -13.40
N GLY A 204 -5.54 -22.56 -12.16
CA GLY A 204 -4.59 -23.20 -11.24
C GLY A 204 -4.22 -24.64 -11.64
N ASP A 205 -3.40 -25.31 -10.85
CA ASP A 205 -2.74 -26.58 -11.22
C ASP A 205 -3.67 -27.69 -11.72
N GLN A 206 -4.88 -27.77 -11.17
CA GLN A 206 -5.87 -28.79 -11.54
C GLN A 206 -6.60 -28.47 -12.86
N LYS A 207 -6.59 -27.21 -13.31
CA LYS A 207 -7.25 -26.69 -14.54
C LYS A 207 -8.60 -27.33 -14.80
N CYS A 208 -9.47 -27.35 -13.78
CA CYS A 208 -10.70 -28.15 -13.77
C CYS A 208 -11.60 -27.81 -14.97
N GLY A 209 -11.80 -28.78 -15.87
CA GLY A 209 -12.54 -28.67 -17.13
C GLY A 209 -14.07 -28.60 -16.99
N CYS A 210 -14.75 -28.71 -18.13
CA CYS A 210 -16.21 -28.90 -18.16
C CYS A 210 -16.58 -30.18 -17.40
N PRO A 211 -17.51 -30.15 -16.42
CA PRO A 211 -17.88 -31.32 -15.64
C PRO A 211 -18.56 -32.40 -16.49
N GLU A 212 -19.29 -32.02 -17.54
CA GLU A 212 -19.95 -32.95 -18.44
C GLU A 212 -18.94 -33.70 -19.31
N CYS A 213 -18.02 -32.98 -19.97
CA CYS A 213 -16.93 -33.59 -20.74
C CYS A 213 -16.00 -34.46 -19.86
N ALA A 214 -15.84 -34.10 -18.57
CA ALA A 214 -15.07 -34.88 -17.60
C ALA A 214 -15.83 -36.07 -16.98
N GLY A 215 -17.05 -36.37 -17.44
CA GLY A 215 -17.86 -37.50 -16.97
C GLY A 215 -18.51 -37.32 -15.60
N ARG A 216 -18.50 -36.11 -15.03
CA ARG A 216 -19.10 -35.77 -13.72
C ARG A 216 -20.57 -35.32 -13.80
N GLY A 217 -21.18 -35.37 -14.99
CA GLY A 217 -22.54 -34.86 -15.27
C GLY A 217 -23.68 -35.90 -15.33
N LYS A 218 -23.61 -37.06 -14.69
CA LYS A 218 -24.78 -37.98 -14.64
C LYS A 218 -25.75 -37.60 -13.52
N THR A 219 -26.61 -36.61 -13.75
CA THR A 219 -27.96 -36.69 -13.17
C THR A 219 -28.72 -37.76 -13.96
N ARG A 220 -29.04 -38.88 -13.31
CA ARG A 220 -29.96 -39.88 -13.87
C ARG A 220 -31.31 -39.20 -14.09
N SER A 221 -31.62 -38.80 -15.32
CA SER A 221 -32.99 -38.53 -15.71
C SER A 221 -33.78 -39.82 -15.51
N LYS A 222 -34.79 -39.78 -14.62
CA LYS A 222 -35.72 -40.89 -14.44
C LYS A 222 -36.41 -41.14 -15.79
N PRO A 223 -36.44 -42.38 -16.30
CA PRO A 223 -37.20 -42.67 -17.52
C PRO A 223 -38.69 -42.41 -17.26
N ILE A 224 -39.29 -41.59 -18.12
CA ILE A 224 -40.74 -41.40 -18.18
C ILE A 224 -41.33 -42.75 -18.61
N ASN A 225 -41.96 -43.45 -17.66
CA ASN A 225 -42.59 -44.73 -17.92
C ASN A 225 -43.98 -44.49 -18.54
N THR A 226 -44.05 -44.42 -19.87
CA THR A 226 -45.31 -44.46 -20.61
C THR A 226 -45.88 -45.87 -20.59
N ARG A 227 -46.66 -46.23 -19.56
CA ARG A 227 -47.59 -47.36 -19.64
C ARG A 227 -48.97 -46.87 -20.00
N ARG A 228 -49.32 -47.03 -21.28
CA ARG A 228 -50.71 -47.09 -21.76
C ARG A 228 -51.40 -48.25 -21.03
N LYS A 229 -52.51 -47.99 -20.35
CA LYS A 229 -53.43 -49.05 -19.92
C LYS A 229 -54.40 -49.37 -21.08
N PRO A 230 -54.68 -50.64 -21.36
CA PRO A 230 -55.66 -51.01 -22.37
C PRO A 230 -57.08 -50.79 -21.85
N VAL A 231 -57.96 -50.49 -22.80
CA VAL A 231 -59.41 -50.37 -22.67
C VAL A 231 -60.00 -51.71 -22.25
N ARG A 232 -60.89 -51.69 -21.26
CA ARG A 232 -62.13 -52.46 -21.22
C ARG A 232 -63.21 -51.61 -20.57
#